data_AF-A0A1E7FYI4-F1
#
_entry.id   AF-A0A1E7FYI4-F1
#
_cell.length_a   1.000
_cell.length_b   1.000
_cell.length_c   1.000
_cell.angle_alpha   90.00
_cell.angle_beta   90.00
_cell.angle_gamma   90.00
#
_symmetry.space_group_name_H-M   'P 1'
#
loop_
_entity.id
_entity.type
_entity.pdbx_description
1 polymer ?
#
loop_
_entity_poly.entity_id
_entity_poly.type
_entity_poly.pdbx_seq_one_letter_code
_entity_poly.pdbx_strand_id
1 'polypeptide(L)'
;MLSDMAPTTTTTTKTIKNETKETANAPSSSSSSEQPPQQQKDVVEVGEQQDDATAIANDKNNSNIPKEPIEYNPRWRGYLFIMMFSFINFISIGNVPETLRRSIFVFSMLFGTVTFIVSILILIQDRTQSKLLLIEQFHYMKKNNGIVEGCTLLFMVVWWLIGVGYITRPAGIAYLTNNIYYSSWFTLFACIYTLNSWSDSKDILSLEEIVSVSLTLKYWWIHFIGALVAFVSCISLEVKLSKDDKSVFSSDSRDNERDTIFGICMGLVSLIVSSFFILIHYDFITIIEEGGWMELWLSLFQILIWTITLSVLTAVDGIAATTSGYNCAIPEFINSNYMMSNNLDLLSNDLKNVINCTIIKNGVAEPCPLQRLLPGSNLYFACWCCMLSALGIALKWKTAKALNFAQAQQQQQQEDAEAADIEREGPDVGYEGPDDGYDDDNDDEN
;
A
#
# COMPACT_ATOMS: atom_id res chain seq x y z
N MET A 1 47.09 34.76 -41.86
CA MET A 1 46.99 34.28 -40.47
C MET A 1 45.81 33.31 -40.43
N LEU A 2 45.84 32.07 -40.92
CA LEU A 2 46.81 30.96 -40.84
C LEU A 2 47.26 30.66 -39.40
N SER A 3 46.67 29.60 -38.83
CA SER A 3 47.26 28.53 -38.00
C SER A 3 46.09 27.73 -37.38
N ASP A 4 45.67 26.61 -37.96
CA ASP A 4 46.09 25.25 -37.61
C ASP A 4 45.82 24.86 -36.15
N MET A 5 44.79 24.03 -35.92
CA MET A 5 44.80 22.93 -34.94
C MET A 5 43.68 21.93 -35.28
N ALA A 6 44.06 20.81 -35.88
CA ALA A 6 43.24 19.60 -35.95
C ALA A 6 43.57 18.68 -34.77
N PRO A 7 42.59 18.00 -34.15
CA PRO A 7 42.85 16.83 -33.31
C PRO A 7 42.61 15.54 -34.10
N THR A 8 43.67 14.74 -34.21
CA THR A 8 43.72 13.39 -34.75
C THR A 8 42.84 12.45 -33.93
N THR A 9 41.84 11.82 -34.56
CA THR A 9 41.03 10.76 -33.95
C THR A 9 41.71 9.41 -34.23
N THR A 10 42.22 8.75 -33.19
CA THR A 10 42.77 7.39 -33.28
C THR A 10 41.64 6.38 -33.11
N THR A 11 41.21 5.77 -34.21
CA THR A 11 40.26 4.65 -34.21
C THR A 11 41.00 3.37 -33.84
N THR A 12 40.81 2.87 -32.61
CA THR A 12 41.28 1.53 -32.22
C THR A 12 40.19 0.50 -32.53
N THR A 13 40.32 -0.17 -33.68
CA THR A 13 39.53 -1.34 -34.04
C THR A 13 39.95 -2.53 -33.17
N LYS A 14 39.13 -2.90 -32.17
CA LYS A 14 39.26 -4.19 -31.49
C LYS A 14 38.46 -5.24 -32.25
N THR A 15 39.19 -6.11 -32.93
CA THR A 15 38.71 -7.35 -33.54
C THR A 15 38.25 -8.30 -32.43
N ILE A 16 36.94 -8.55 -32.34
CA ILE A 16 36.38 -9.62 -31.52
C ILE A 16 36.58 -10.93 -32.28
N LYS A 17 37.47 -11.76 -31.77
CA LYS A 17 37.71 -13.12 -32.25
C LYS A 17 36.73 -14.02 -31.48
N ASN A 18 35.72 -14.53 -32.17
CA ASN A 18 34.84 -15.58 -31.66
C ASN A 18 35.65 -16.88 -31.60
N GLU A 19 35.98 -17.33 -30.39
CA GLU A 19 36.35 -18.72 -30.14
C GLU A 19 35.11 -19.48 -29.68
N THR A 20 34.58 -20.27 -30.60
CA THR A 20 33.68 -21.38 -30.32
C THR A 20 34.49 -22.45 -29.62
N LYS A 21 34.16 -22.77 -28.36
CA LYS A 21 34.66 -23.97 -27.68
C LYS A 21 33.49 -24.83 -27.23
N GLU A 22 33.39 -25.98 -27.86
CA GLU A 22 32.50 -27.09 -27.54
C GLU A 22 32.89 -27.75 -26.20
N THR A 23 31.84 -28.05 -25.44
CA THR A 23 31.63 -29.18 -24.50
C THR A 23 32.69 -29.52 -23.44
N ALA A 24 32.30 -29.41 -22.17
CA ALA A 24 32.55 -30.44 -21.16
C ALA A 24 31.52 -30.36 -20.01
N ASN A 25 31.10 -31.55 -19.58
CA ASN A 25 30.14 -31.90 -18.54
C ASN A 25 30.18 -31.02 -17.26
N ALA A 26 29.01 -30.56 -16.82
CA ALA A 26 28.80 -30.03 -15.48
C ALA A 26 28.41 -31.18 -14.52
N PRO A 27 29.06 -31.32 -13.36
CA PRO A 27 28.57 -32.17 -12.28
C PRO A 27 27.42 -31.44 -11.55
N SER A 28 26.33 -32.15 -11.33
CA SER A 28 25.23 -31.76 -10.46
C SER A 28 25.71 -31.70 -9.01
N SER A 29 25.98 -30.50 -8.49
CA SER A 29 26.13 -30.27 -7.06
C SER A 29 24.75 -30.15 -6.42
N SER A 30 24.36 -31.21 -5.72
CA SER A 30 23.25 -31.23 -4.77
C SER A 30 23.58 -30.28 -3.61
N SER A 31 22.86 -29.15 -3.53
CA SER A 31 22.84 -28.33 -2.33
C SER A 31 22.00 -29.05 -1.26
N SER A 32 22.69 -29.57 -0.25
CA SER A 32 22.10 -30.05 0.99
C SER A 32 21.51 -28.87 1.75
N SER A 33 20.22 -28.60 1.55
CA SER A 33 19.44 -27.77 2.47
C SER A 33 19.28 -28.56 3.78
N GLU A 34 19.87 -28.07 4.86
CA GLU A 34 19.58 -28.51 6.22
C GLU A 34 18.07 -28.36 6.48
N GLN A 35 17.35 -29.49 6.46
CA GLN A 35 16.00 -29.58 6.99
C GLN A 35 16.06 -29.61 8.52
N PRO A 36 15.18 -28.89 9.23
CA PRO A 36 14.99 -29.09 10.65
C PRO A 36 14.42 -30.51 10.92
N PRO A 37 14.73 -31.11 12.07
CA PRO A 37 14.45 -32.52 12.35
C PRO A 37 12.94 -32.80 12.28
N GLN A 38 12.53 -33.58 11.28
CA GLN A 38 11.21 -34.19 11.23
C GLN A 38 11.11 -35.24 12.33
N GLN A 39 10.17 -35.04 13.26
CA GLN A 39 9.75 -36.06 14.21
C GLN A 39 9.17 -37.24 13.44
N GLN A 40 9.93 -38.32 13.41
CA GLN A 40 9.54 -39.63 12.90
C GLN A 40 8.42 -40.17 13.79
N LYS A 41 7.18 -40.08 13.30
CA LYS A 41 6.00 -40.62 13.95
C LYS A 41 5.84 -42.06 13.48
N ASP A 42 6.27 -42.99 14.31
CA ASP A 42 6.13 -44.43 14.08
C ASP A 42 4.65 -44.77 13.81
N VAL A 43 4.41 -45.24 12.58
CA VAL A 43 3.14 -45.85 12.18
C VAL A 43 3.16 -47.27 12.73
N VAL A 44 2.58 -47.44 13.90
CA VAL A 44 2.24 -48.74 14.47
C VAL A 44 0.99 -49.25 13.75
N GLU A 45 1.21 -50.18 12.82
CA GLU A 45 0.19 -50.99 12.18
C GLU A 45 -0.26 -52.07 13.21
N VAL A 46 -1.44 -51.89 13.79
CA VAL A 46 -2.10 -52.92 14.62
C VAL A 46 -3.29 -53.45 13.85
N GLY A 47 -3.23 -54.75 13.59
CA GLY A 47 -4.22 -55.52 12.85
C GLY A 47 -5.57 -55.67 13.55
N GLU A 48 -6.46 -56.21 12.74
CA GLU A 48 -7.81 -56.72 13.00
C GLU A 48 -8.12 -57.12 14.45
N GLN A 49 -9.29 -56.68 14.95
CA GLN A 49 -10.18 -57.65 15.56
C GLN A 49 -11.66 -57.26 15.41
N GLN A 50 -12.36 -58.25 14.92
CA GLN A 50 -13.76 -58.32 14.52
C GLN A 50 -14.61 -58.82 15.72
N ASP A 51 -15.88 -58.37 15.71
CA ASP A 51 -17.06 -58.87 16.42
C ASP A 51 -17.04 -58.92 17.96
N ASP A 52 -17.84 -58.07 18.61
CA ASP A 52 -18.90 -58.61 19.48
C ASP A 52 -20.03 -57.61 19.74
N ALA A 53 -21.24 -58.11 19.54
CA ALA A 53 -22.48 -57.43 19.82
C ALA A 53 -22.81 -57.48 21.32
N THR A 54 -23.65 -56.53 21.74
CA THR A 54 -24.51 -56.58 22.94
C THR A 54 -23.90 -56.08 24.27
N ALA A 55 -24.03 -54.78 24.54
CA ALA A 55 -24.16 -54.26 25.91
C ALA A 55 -24.87 -52.89 25.92
N ILE A 56 -26.21 -52.92 25.97
CA ILE A 56 -27.04 -51.78 26.34
C ILE A 56 -26.99 -51.69 27.88
N ALA A 57 -26.19 -50.77 28.43
CA ALA A 57 -26.29 -50.40 29.85
C ALA A 57 -25.70 -49.01 30.15
N ASN A 58 -26.58 -48.02 30.31
CA ASN A 58 -26.48 -46.92 31.29
C ASN A 58 -25.11 -46.25 31.52
N ASP A 59 -24.51 -45.62 30.51
CA ASP A 59 -23.42 -44.66 30.75
C ASP A 59 -23.96 -43.21 30.77
N LYS A 60 -24.69 -42.87 31.84
CA LYS A 60 -25.17 -41.49 32.11
C LYS A 60 -24.10 -40.61 32.79
N ASN A 61 -22.85 -41.05 32.90
CA ASN A 61 -21.83 -40.38 33.72
C ASN A 61 -20.59 -39.89 32.95
N ASN A 62 -20.59 -39.89 31.62
CA ASN A 62 -19.40 -39.54 30.83
C ASN A 62 -19.55 -38.28 29.96
N SER A 63 -20.16 -37.20 30.47
CA SER A 63 -20.19 -35.90 29.77
C SER A 63 -18.95 -35.03 30.02
N ASN A 64 -17.80 -35.62 30.32
CA ASN A 64 -16.50 -34.93 30.31
C ASN A 64 -15.88 -35.02 28.91
N ILE A 65 -16.66 -34.74 27.86
CA ILE A 65 -16.07 -34.49 26.54
C ILE A 65 -15.28 -33.17 26.71
N PRO A 66 -13.94 -33.20 26.62
CA PRO A 66 -13.16 -31.98 26.75
C PRO A 66 -13.63 -31.02 25.67
N LYS A 67 -14.14 -29.85 26.09
CA LYS A 67 -14.52 -28.81 25.14
C LYS A 67 -13.27 -28.43 24.37
N GLU A 68 -13.33 -28.58 23.05
CA GLU A 68 -12.26 -28.10 22.18
C GLU A 68 -11.98 -26.63 22.51
N PRO A 69 -10.70 -26.22 22.57
CA PRO A 69 -10.34 -24.84 22.83
C PRO A 69 -10.95 -23.94 21.74
N ILE A 70 -11.52 -22.83 22.17
CA ILE A 70 -12.10 -21.81 21.30
C ILE A 70 -10.99 -21.22 20.43
N GLU A 71 -11.00 -21.52 19.14
CA GLU A 71 -10.06 -20.97 18.15
C GLU A 71 -10.63 -19.65 17.61
N TYR A 72 -9.98 -18.53 17.91
CA TYR A 72 -10.41 -17.21 17.44
C TYR A 72 -9.87 -16.90 16.04
N ASN A 73 -10.64 -16.18 15.22
CA ASN A 73 -10.13 -15.71 13.93
C ASN A 73 -8.91 -14.78 14.14
N PRO A 74 -7.71 -15.12 13.64
CA PRO A 74 -6.51 -14.29 13.83
C PRO A 74 -6.67 -12.87 13.25
N ARG A 75 -7.62 -12.67 12.33
CA ARG A 75 -7.91 -11.41 11.65
C ARG A 75 -8.93 -10.52 12.35
N TRP A 76 -9.39 -10.86 13.56
CA TRP A 76 -10.40 -10.08 14.29
C TRP A 76 -10.04 -8.59 14.43
N ARG A 77 -8.74 -8.26 14.53
CA ARG A 77 -8.25 -6.88 14.59
C ARG A 77 -8.56 -6.09 13.32
N GLY A 78 -8.39 -6.72 12.15
CA GLY A 78 -8.70 -6.12 10.86
C GLY A 78 -10.18 -5.77 10.75
N TYR A 79 -11.06 -6.72 11.09
CA TYR A 79 -12.51 -6.49 11.12
C TYR A 79 -12.92 -5.41 12.13
N LEU A 80 -12.25 -5.34 13.29
CA LEU A 80 -12.49 -4.28 14.27
C LEU A 80 -12.17 -2.90 13.70
N PHE A 81 -11.05 -2.75 12.99
CA PHE A 81 -10.70 -1.49 12.33
C PHE A 81 -11.71 -1.13 11.23
N ILE A 82 -12.10 -2.09 10.38
CA ILE A 82 -13.12 -1.85 9.34
C ILE A 82 -14.42 -1.37 10.01
N MET A 83 -14.89 -2.06 11.07
CA MET A 83 -16.09 -1.67 11.81
C MET A 83 -15.99 -0.25 12.38
N MET A 84 -14.90 0.07 13.08
CA MET A 84 -14.71 1.37 13.72
C MET A 84 -14.69 2.52 12.70
N PHE A 85 -13.90 2.41 11.64
CA PHE A 85 -13.79 3.50 10.66
C PHE A 85 -15.04 3.61 9.77
N SER A 86 -15.72 2.50 9.48
CA SER A 86 -17.02 2.51 8.80
C SER A 86 -18.10 3.20 9.65
N PHE A 87 -18.07 2.99 10.97
CA PHE A 87 -18.98 3.66 11.92
C PHE A 87 -18.71 5.17 12.00
N ILE A 88 -17.44 5.58 12.07
CA ILE A 88 -17.05 6.99 12.03
C ILE A 88 -17.54 7.64 10.73
N ASN A 89 -17.36 6.97 9.58
CA ASN A 89 -17.89 7.44 8.30
C ASN A 89 -19.41 7.61 8.35
N PHE A 90 -20.13 6.60 8.83
CA PHE A 90 -21.60 6.62 8.93
C PHE A 90 -22.10 7.79 9.78
N ILE A 91 -21.58 7.95 11.02
CA ILE A 91 -22.00 9.04 11.91
C ILE A 91 -21.61 10.40 11.32
N SER A 92 -20.39 10.52 10.80
CA SER A 92 -19.90 11.81 10.27
C SER A 92 -20.72 12.25 9.08
N ILE A 93 -21.14 11.32 8.20
CA ILE A 93 -22.06 11.62 7.09
C ILE A 93 -23.42 12.01 7.64
N GLY A 94 -23.96 11.29 8.62
CA GLY A 94 -25.28 11.57 9.21
C GLY A 94 -25.42 12.97 9.83
N ASN A 95 -24.30 13.58 10.23
CA ASN A 95 -24.27 14.95 10.77
C ASN A 95 -24.23 16.04 9.69
N VAL A 96 -24.04 15.69 8.41
CA VAL A 96 -24.05 16.66 7.31
C VAL A 96 -25.49 17.13 7.06
N PRO A 97 -25.77 18.44 7.02
CA PRO A 97 -27.13 18.95 6.82
C PRO A 97 -27.80 18.43 5.53
N GLU A 98 -29.06 18.01 5.62
CA GLU A 98 -29.85 17.46 4.49
C GLU A 98 -30.05 18.43 3.32
N THR A 99 -29.77 19.72 3.51
CA THR A 99 -29.83 20.74 2.45
C THR A 99 -28.83 20.49 1.33
N LEU A 100 -27.81 19.68 1.58
CA LEU A 100 -26.89 19.18 0.56
C LEU A 100 -27.49 18.01 -0.22
N ARG A 101 -27.41 18.09 -1.56
CA ARG A 101 -27.92 17.14 -2.57
C ARG A 101 -28.16 15.72 -2.03
N ARG A 102 -29.42 15.42 -1.67
CA ARG A 102 -29.90 14.18 -1.02
C ARG A 102 -29.33 12.88 -1.60
N SER A 103 -29.14 12.81 -2.93
CA SER A 103 -28.60 11.62 -3.59
C SER A 103 -27.13 11.33 -3.24
N ILE A 104 -26.29 12.36 -3.12
CA ILE A 104 -24.87 12.21 -2.74
C ILE A 104 -24.75 11.76 -1.28
N PHE A 105 -25.61 12.32 -0.44
CA PHE A 105 -25.67 12.00 0.98
C PHE A 105 -26.01 10.52 1.20
N VAL A 106 -27.13 10.06 0.62
CA VAL A 106 -27.60 8.68 0.79
C VAL A 106 -26.57 7.69 0.25
N PHE A 107 -26.03 7.94 -0.95
CA PHE A 107 -25.06 7.03 -1.54
C PHE A 107 -23.76 6.96 -0.74
N SER A 108 -23.26 8.08 -0.21
CA SER A 108 -22.08 8.10 0.66
C SER A 108 -22.33 7.33 1.97
N MET A 109 -23.51 7.51 2.57
CA MET A 109 -23.89 6.84 3.82
C MET A 109 -23.95 5.31 3.67
N LEU A 110 -24.36 4.82 2.50
CA LEU A 110 -24.41 3.38 2.21
C LEU A 110 -23.03 2.72 2.33
N PHE A 111 -21.95 3.38 1.93
CA PHE A 111 -20.61 2.80 2.05
C PHE A 111 -20.26 2.45 3.49
N GLY A 112 -20.41 3.43 4.40
CA GLY A 112 -20.16 3.22 5.84
C GLY A 112 -21.16 2.27 6.49
N THR A 113 -22.45 2.37 6.14
CA THR A 113 -23.51 1.54 6.76
C THR A 113 -23.36 0.06 6.42
N VAL A 114 -23.22 -0.27 5.14
CA VAL A 114 -23.12 -1.67 4.67
C VAL A 114 -21.89 -2.33 5.27
N THR A 115 -20.74 -1.65 5.20
CA THR A 115 -19.48 -2.21 5.71
C THR A 115 -19.46 -2.30 7.23
N PHE A 116 -20.04 -1.35 7.96
CA PHE A 116 -20.26 -1.47 9.40
C PHE A 116 -21.10 -2.70 9.76
N ILE A 117 -22.25 -2.88 9.11
CA ILE A 117 -23.16 -4.02 9.35
C ILE A 117 -22.47 -5.35 9.02
N VAL A 118 -21.79 -5.47 7.89
CA VAL A 118 -21.10 -6.72 7.55
C VAL A 118 -19.97 -7.02 8.54
N SER A 119 -19.18 -6.01 8.93
CA SER A 119 -18.07 -6.20 9.87
C SER A 119 -18.55 -6.61 11.26
N ILE A 120 -19.62 -5.99 11.78
CA ILE A 120 -20.17 -6.35 13.09
C ILE A 120 -20.79 -7.75 13.06
N LEU A 121 -21.44 -8.15 11.97
CA LEU A 121 -21.96 -9.51 11.82
C LEU A 121 -20.83 -10.54 11.82
N ILE A 122 -19.72 -10.29 11.12
CA ILE A 122 -18.54 -11.16 11.13
C ILE A 122 -17.96 -11.26 12.55
N LEU A 123 -17.79 -10.13 13.25
CA LEU A 123 -17.27 -10.11 14.62
C LEU A 123 -18.19 -10.82 15.62
N ILE A 124 -19.50 -10.63 15.51
CA ILE A 124 -20.48 -11.34 16.35
C ILE A 124 -20.42 -12.84 16.06
N GLN A 125 -20.36 -13.24 14.80
CA GLN A 125 -20.26 -14.64 14.41
C GLN A 125 -18.97 -15.29 14.95
N ASP A 126 -17.84 -14.58 14.85
CA ASP A 126 -16.55 -15.04 15.39
C ASP A 126 -16.58 -15.20 16.92
N ARG A 127 -17.27 -14.31 17.64
CA ARG A 127 -17.38 -14.37 19.11
C ARG A 127 -18.42 -15.36 19.63
N THR A 128 -19.50 -15.58 18.88
CA THR A 128 -20.62 -16.40 19.35
C THR A 128 -20.44 -17.89 19.09
N GLN A 129 -19.41 -18.28 18.29
CA GLN A 129 -18.97 -19.66 18.00
C GLN A 129 -20.06 -20.71 18.29
N SER A 130 -21.14 -20.66 17.50
CA SER A 130 -22.14 -21.73 17.40
C SER A 130 -23.18 -21.83 18.52
N LYS A 131 -23.31 -20.88 19.45
CA LYS A 131 -24.41 -20.90 20.46
C LYS A 131 -25.66 -20.09 20.09
N LEU A 132 -25.64 -19.32 19.01
CA LEU A 132 -26.84 -18.65 18.53
C LEU A 132 -27.71 -19.67 17.76
N LEU A 133 -28.75 -20.16 18.43
CA LEU A 133 -29.69 -21.26 18.06
C LEU A 133 -30.28 -21.25 16.63
N LEU A 134 -30.05 -20.23 15.80
CA LEU A 134 -30.62 -20.11 14.46
C LEU A 134 -29.64 -20.41 13.31
N ILE A 135 -28.32 -20.51 13.57
CA ILE A 135 -27.31 -20.72 12.51
C ILE A 135 -26.25 -21.73 12.96
N GLU A 136 -26.67 -22.93 13.35
CA GLU A 136 -25.79 -23.99 13.85
C GLU A 136 -24.74 -24.51 12.84
N GLN A 137 -24.79 -24.09 11.56
CA GLN A 137 -23.97 -24.70 10.50
C GLN A 137 -23.09 -23.73 9.71
N PHE A 138 -23.11 -22.44 10.00
CA PHE A 138 -22.31 -21.48 9.23
C PHE A 138 -21.07 -21.06 10.02
N HIS A 139 -19.97 -21.78 9.83
CA HIS A 139 -18.64 -21.33 10.25
C HIS A 139 -18.00 -20.56 9.11
N TYR A 140 -17.93 -19.23 9.21
CA TYR A 140 -17.41 -18.35 8.17
C TYR A 140 -15.99 -18.73 7.68
N MET A 141 -15.13 -19.16 8.60
CA MET A 141 -13.75 -19.59 8.29
C MET A 141 -13.65 -21.02 7.74
N LYS A 142 -14.48 -21.94 8.23
CA LYS A 142 -14.40 -23.38 7.85
C LYS A 142 -15.21 -23.68 6.60
N LYS A 143 -16.26 -22.91 6.31
CA LYS A 143 -17.10 -23.13 5.14
C LYS A 143 -16.30 -22.87 3.87
N ASN A 144 -16.28 -23.85 2.97
CA ASN A 144 -15.62 -23.77 1.67
C ASN A 144 -14.16 -23.30 1.78
N ASN A 145 -13.42 -23.84 2.77
CA ASN A 145 -12.02 -23.49 3.03
C ASN A 145 -11.74 -21.99 3.22
N GLY A 146 -12.72 -21.20 3.65
CA GLY A 146 -12.57 -19.75 3.86
C GLY A 146 -12.68 -18.92 2.59
N ILE A 147 -13.11 -19.50 1.46
CA ILE A 147 -13.33 -18.77 0.19
C ILE A 147 -14.39 -17.66 0.38
N VAL A 148 -15.44 -17.93 1.16
CA VAL A 148 -16.51 -16.94 1.41
C VAL A 148 -15.96 -15.69 2.14
N GLU A 149 -15.05 -15.89 3.08
CA GLU A 149 -14.34 -14.81 3.76
C GLU A 149 -13.54 -13.96 2.77
N GLY A 150 -12.74 -14.61 1.92
CA GLY A 150 -11.95 -13.94 0.89
C GLY A 150 -12.81 -13.17 -0.11
N CYS A 151 -13.88 -13.76 -0.63
CA CYS A 151 -14.80 -13.07 -1.54
C CYS A 151 -15.46 -11.84 -0.90
N THR A 152 -15.80 -11.92 0.38
CA THR A 152 -16.40 -10.79 1.11
C THR A 152 -15.38 -9.67 1.33
N LEU A 153 -14.14 -10.01 1.72
CA LEU A 153 -13.05 -9.04 1.87
C LEU A 153 -12.69 -8.39 0.54
N LEU A 154 -12.60 -9.18 -0.54
CA LEU A 154 -12.38 -8.66 -1.90
C LEU A 154 -13.50 -7.72 -2.32
N PHE A 155 -14.76 -8.10 -2.06
CA PHE A 155 -15.90 -7.23 -2.29
C PHE A 155 -15.78 -5.92 -1.49
N MET A 156 -15.40 -5.97 -0.21
CA MET A 156 -15.20 -4.76 0.60
C MET A 156 -14.09 -3.87 0.06
N VAL A 157 -12.98 -4.43 -0.42
CA VAL A 157 -11.90 -3.66 -1.06
C VAL A 157 -12.40 -2.97 -2.32
N VAL A 158 -13.05 -3.69 -3.23
CA VAL A 158 -13.62 -3.11 -4.47
C VAL A 158 -14.68 -2.05 -4.14
N TRP A 159 -15.54 -2.34 -3.18
CA TRP A 159 -16.58 -1.44 -2.68
C TRP A 159 -15.97 -0.14 -2.16
N TRP A 160 -14.93 -0.21 -1.33
CA TRP A 160 -14.28 0.98 -0.79
C TRP A 160 -13.36 1.68 -1.78
N LEU A 161 -12.84 1.02 -2.82
CA LEU A 161 -12.16 1.72 -3.92
C LEU A 161 -13.12 2.68 -4.62
N ILE A 162 -14.35 2.22 -4.92
CA ILE A 162 -15.41 3.06 -5.48
C ILE A 162 -15.85 4.11 -4.45
N GLY A 163 -16.03 3.70 -3.20
CA GLY A 163 -16.47 4.54 -2.09
C GLY A 163 -15.54 5.72 -1.83
N VAL A 164 -14.25 5.46 -1.65
CA VAL A 164 -13.22 6.51 -1.50
C VAL A 164 -13.26 7.42 -2.70
N GLY A 165 -13.16 6.89 -3.93
CA GLY A 165 -13.22 7.71 -5.15
C GLY A 165 -14.45 8.60 -5.24
N TYR A 166 -15.62 8.12 -4.80
CA TYR A 166 -16.86 8.89 -4.81
C TYR A 166 -16.94 9.93 -3.68
N ILE A 167 -16.56 9.55 -2.46
CA ILE A 167 -16.70 10.34 -1.25
C ILE A 167 -15.67 11.47 -1.20
N THR A 168 -14.43 11.18 -1.63
CA THR A 168 -13.29 12.09 -1.52
C THR A 168 -12.98 12.86 -2.80
N ARG A 169 -13.76 12.67 -3.87
CA ARG A 169 -13.65 13.48 -5.10
C ARG A 169 -13.74 14.99 -4.80
N PRO A 170 -13.23 15.85 -5.69
CA PRO A 170 -13.41 17.29 -5.56
C PRO A 170 -14.90 17.66 -5.39
N ALA A 171 -15.21 18.45 -4.36
CA ALA A 171 -16.58 18.75 -3.92
C ALA A 171 -17.46 17.55 -3.51
N GLY A 172 -16.82 16.42 -3.18
CA GLY A 172 -17.45 15.29 -2.50
C GLY A 172 -17.77 15.60 -1.03
N ILE A 173 -18.52 14.71 -0.39
CA ILE A 173 -19.00 14.92 0.99
C ILE A 173 -17.85 14.98 2.01
N ALA A 174 -16.73 14.31 1.73
CA ALA A 174 -15.57 14.34 2.62
C ALA A 174 -14.96 15.73 2.77
N TYR A 175 -15.15 16.61 1.79
CA TYR A 175 -14.67 17.98 1.85
C TYR A 175 -15.40 18.82 2.90
N LEU A 176 -16.69 18.56 3.10
CA LEU A 176 -17.52 19.30 4.05
C LEU A 176 -17.21 18.91 5.51
N THR A 177 -16.54 17.77 5.68
CA THR A 177 -16.36 17.11 6.97
C THR A 177 -15.05 16.33 6.95
N ASN A 178 -13.96 16.99 7.37
CA ASN A 178 -12.59 16.44 7.33
C ASN A 178 -12.45 15.04 7.97
N ASN A 179 -13.28 14.70 8.96
CA ASN A 179 -13.25 13.38 9.60
C ASN A 179 -13.65 12.23 8.65
N ILE A 180 -14.55 12.49 7.69
CA ILE A 180 -14.96 11.50 6.67
C ILE A 180 -13.78 11.15 5.77
N TYR A 181 -12.98 12.16 5.41
CA TYR A 181 -11.86 11.97 4.50
C TYR A 181 -10.90 10.88 5.00
N TYR A 182 -10.37 11.07 6.22
CA TYR A 182 -9.42 10.13 6.80
C TYR A 182 -10.07 8.79 7.09
N SER A 183 -11.27 8.77 7.66
CA SER A 183 -11.95 7.51 7.97
C SER A 183 -12.29 6.68 6.73
N SER A 184 -12.64 7.30 5.59
CA SER A 184 -12.85 6.60 4.31
C SER A 184 -11.56 5.90 3.84
N TRP A 185 -10.43 6.61 3.84
CA TRP A 185 -9.13 6.03 3.48
C TRP A 185 -8.68 4.94 4.46
N PHE A 186 -8.80 5.17 5.77
CA PHE A 186 -8.48 4.17 6.78
C PHE A 186 -9.36 2.92 6.66
N THR A 187 -10.62 3.06 6.28
CA THR A 187 -11.49 1.89 6.06
C THR A 187 -11.01 1.08 4.86
N LEU A 188 -10.66 1.73 3.74
CA LEU A 188 -10.08 1.05 2.59
C LEU A 188 -8.78 0.31 2.96
N PHE A 189 -7.86 0.97 3.65
CA PHE A 189 -6.61 0.34 4.08
C PHE A 189 -6.83 -0.81 5.06
N ALA A 190 -7.80 -0.70 5.98
CA ALA A 190 -8.18 -1.80 6.86
C ALA A 190 -8.75 -3.00 6.07
N CYS A 191 -9.54 -2.76 5.01
CA CYS A 191 -10.02 -3.81 4.12
C CYS A 191 -8.86 -4.52 3.39
N ILE A 192 -7.93 -3.74 2.82
CA ILE A 192 -6.75 -4.27 2.12
C ILE A 192 -5.87 -5.08 3.08
N TYR A 193 -5.60 -4.54 4.27
CA TYR A 193 -4.82 -5.22 5.31
C TYR A 193 -5.46 -6.56 5.72
N THR A 194 -6.78 -6.56 5.92
CA THR A 194 -7.50 -7.77 6.33
C THR A 194 -7.55 -8.80 5.20
N LEU A 195 -7.71 -8.36 3.95
CA LEU A 195 -7.63 -9.21 2.76
C LEU A 195 -6.24 -9.82 2.60
N ASN A 196 -5.18 -9.03 2.81
CA ASN A 196 -3.82 -9.55 2.76
C ASN A 196 -3.59 -10.64 3.80
N SER A 197 -3.91 -10.37 5.06
CA SER A 197 -3.77 -11.37 6.14
C SER A 197 -4.62 -12.62 5.90
N TRP A 198 -5.73 -12.51 5.17
CA TRP A 198 -6.50 -13.67 4.73
C TRP A 198 -5.76 -14.44 3.62
N SER A 199 -5.23 -13.74 2.62
CA SER A 199 -4.43 -14.31 1.51
C SER A 199 -3.24 -15.09 2.03
N ASP A 200 -2.46 -14.50 2.95
CA ASP A 200 -1.29 -15.11 3.60
C ASP A 200 -1.66 -16.44 4.27
N SER A 201 -2.81 -16.47 4.97
CA SER A 201 -3.27 -17.69 5.66
C SER A 201 -3.77 -18.80 4.72
N LYS A 202 -3.92 -18.50 3.43
CA LYS A 202 -4.41 -19.42 2.40
C LYS A 202 -3.33 -19.80 1.39
N ASP A 203 -2.09 -19.37 1.62
CA ASP A 203 -0.99 -19.58 0.67
C ASP A 203 -1.36 -19.02 -0.72
N ILE A 204 -2.15 -17.95 -0.74
CA ILE A 204 -2.49 -17.19 -1.94
C ILE A 204 -1.58 -15.98 -1.94
N LEU A 205 -0.99 -15.71 -3.11
CA LEU A 205 -0.06 -14.61 -3.38
C LEU A 205 -0.38 -13.35 -2.56
N SER A 206 0.46 -13.06 -1.57
CA SER A 206 0.27 -11.92 -0.68
C SER A 206 0.72 -10.61 -1.32
N LEU A 207 0.15 -9.48 -0.91
CA LEU A 207 0.68 -8.17 -1.30
C LEU A 207 2.11 -8.00 -0.81
N GLU A 208 2.46 -8.59 0.34
CA GLU A 208 3.84 -8.57 0.83
C GLU A 208 4.76 -9.26 -0.16
N GLU A 209 4.46 -10.49 -0.60
CA GLU A 209 5.22 -11.21 -1.63
C GLU A 209 5.30 -10.45 -2.96
N ILE A 210 4.19 -9.85 -3.40
CA ILE A 210 4.15 -9.05 -4.64
C ILE A 210 5.10 -7.86 -4.56
N VAL A 211 5.17 -7.18 -3.42
CA VAL A 211 5.98 -5.95 -3.27
C VAL A 211 7.37 -6.20 -2.66
N SER A 212 7.64 -7.40 -2.14
CA SER A 212 8.90 -7.76 -1.46
C SER A 212 9.96 -8.32 -2.40
N VAL A 213 9.69 -8.38 -3.71
CA VAL A 213 10.70 -8.75 -4.72
C VAL A 213 11.95 -7.86 -4.57
N SER A 214 11.75 -6.60 -4.19
CA SER A 214 12.84 -5.68 -3.90
C SER A 214 12.56 -4.71 -2.75
N LEU A 215 13.62 -4.15 -2.18
CA LEU A 215 13.52 -3.16 -1.10
C LEU A 215 12.86 -1.84 -1.54
N THR A 216 12.95 -1.47 -2.82
CA THR A 216 12.41 -0.21 -3.36
C THR A 216 11.04 -0.39 -4.02
N LEU A 217 10.69 -1.59 -4.48
CA LEU A 217 9.46 -1.90 -5.21
C LEU A 217 8.19 -1.48 -4.45
N LYS A 218 8.13 -1.75 -3.15
CA LYS A 218 7.02 -1.28 -2.29
C LYS A 218 6.77 0.22 -2.42
N TYR A 219 7.83 1.02 -2.50
CA TYR A 219 7.72 2.46 -2.61
C TYR A 219 7.36 2.90 -4.02
N TRP A 220 7.80 2.18 -5.06
CA TRP A 220 7.34 2.41 -6.43
C TRP A 220 5.84 2.18 -6.59
N TRP A 221 5.28 1.14 -5.96
CA TRP A 221 3.83 0.92 -5.92
C TRP A 221 3.08 2.05 -5.19
N ILE A 222 3.60 2.50 -4.04
CA ILE A 222 3.01 3.66 -3.33
C ILE A 222 3.07 4.91 -4.20
N HIS A 223 4.18 5.14 -4.91
CA HIS A 223 4.34 6.27 -5.82
C HIS A 223 3.36 6.19 -6.99
N PHE A 224 3.21 5.01 -7.60
CA PHE A 224 2.27 4.77 -8.69
C PHE A 224 0.83 5.07 -8.27
N ILE A 225 0.39 4.54 -7.12
CA ILE A 225 -0.97 4.77 -6.61
C ILE A 225 -1.17 6.25 -6.27
N GLY A 226 -0.19 6.89 -5.62
CA GLY A 226 -0.24 8.33 -5.34
C GLY A 226 -0.38 9.15 -6.62
N ALA A 227 0.44 8.85 -7.64
CA ALA A 227 0.42 9.53 -8.93
C ALA A 227 -0.91 9.33 -9.66
N LEU A 228 -1.49 8.12 -9.58
CA LEU A 228 -2.81 7.82 -10.13
C LEU A 228 -3.90 8.67 -9.49
N VAL A 229 -3.91 8.75 -8.15
CA VAL A 229 -4.89 9.54 -7.39
C VAL A 229 -4.75 11.03 -7.71
N ALA A 230 -3.52 11.55 -7.80
CA ALA A 230 -3.26 12.93 -8.20
C ALA A 230 -3.78 13.22 -9.62
N PHE A 231 -3.42 12.36 -10.59
CA PHE A 231 -3.82 12.48 -11.98
C PHE A 231 -5.36 12.49 -12.14
N VAL A 232 -6.04 11.50 -11.56
CA VAL A 232 -7.51 11.39 -11.63
C VAL A 232 -8.19 12.55 -10.90
N SER A 233 -7.64 13.00 -9.77
CA SER A 233 -8.18 14.16 -9.04
C SER A 233 -8.10 15.44 -9.85
N CYS A 234 -6.97 15.69 -10.53
CA CYS A 234 -6.81 16.86 -11.39
C CYS A 234 -7.69 16.76 -12.65
N ILE A 235 -7.84 15.60 -13.28
CA ILE A 235 -8.80 15.42 -14.39
C ILE A 235 -10.23 15.71 -13.94
N SER A 236 -10.63 15.17 -12.77
CA SER A 236 -11.96 15.43 -12.22
C SER A 236 -12.18 16.90 -11.92
N LEU A 237 -11.14 17.60 -11.47
CA LEU A 237 -11.17 19.04 -11.22
C LEU A 237 -11.32 19.82 -12.54
N GLU A 238 -10.54 19.46 -13.56
CA GLU A 238 -10.58 20.08 -14.89
C GLU A 238 -11.96 19.95 -15.54
N VAL A 239 -12.55 18.75 -15.52
CA VAL A 239 -13.90 18.52 -16.06
C VAL A 239 -14.94 19.36 -15.34
N LYS A 240 -14.73 19.66 -14.06
CA LYS A 240 -15.64 20.51 -13.29
C LYS A 240 -15.44 21.99 -13.63
N LEU A 241 -14.19 22.46 -13.64
CA LEU A 241 -13.84 23.83 -14.04
C LEU A 241 -14.30 24.16 -15.47
N SER A 242 -14.32 23.16 -16.35
CA SER A 242 -14.82 23.29 -17.73
C SER A 242 -16.33 23.43 -17.82
N LYS A 243 -17.09 22.86 -16.87
CA LYS A 243 -18.57 22.87 -16.86
C LYS A 243 -19.17 24.07 -16.14
N ASP A 244 -18.49 24.59 -15.11
CA ASP A 244 -18.94 25.76 -14.38
C ASP A 244 -18.73 27.00 -15.28
N ASP A 245 -19.84 27.65 -15.66
CA ASP A 245 -19.90 28.64 -16.73
C ASP A 245 -18.87 29.78 -16.55
N LYS A 246 -18.05 30.04 -17.58
CA LYS A 246 -16.91 30.98 -17.55
C LYS A 246 -17.29 32.43 -17.21
N SER A 247 -18.58 32.75 -17.14
CA SER A 247 -19.10 34.10 -16.94
C SER A 247 -19.05 34.62 -15.50
N VAL A 248 -18.86 33.76 -14.48
CA VAL A 248 -18.96 34.17 -13.06
C VAL A 248 -17.59 34.32 -12.35
N PHE A 249 -16.51 33.78 -12.92
CA PHE A 249 -15.16 33.84 -12.30
C PHE A 249 -14.16 34.54 -13.22
N SER A 250 -14.00 35.86 -13.05
CA SER A 250 -13.33 36.74 -14.01
C SER A 250 -11.81 36.92 -13.85
N SER A 251 -11.14 36.25 -12.89
CA SER A 251 -9.66 36.22 -12.86
C SER A 251 -9.09 34.94 -12.25
N ASP A 252 -9.60 34.52 -11.09
CA ASP A 252 -9.08 33.37 -10.33
C ASP A 252 -9.25 32.01 -11.04
N SER A 253 -10.15 31.90 -12.02
CA SER A 253 -10.38 30.65 -12.76
C SER A 253 -9.17 30.24 -13.62
N ARG A 254 -8.43 31.22 -14.17
CA ARG A 254 -7.31 30.94 -15.08
C ARG A 254 -6.11 30.35 -14.36
N ASP A 255 -5.83 30.78 -13.13
CA ASP A 255 -4.72 30.26 -12.35
C ASP A 255 -5.02 28.82 -11.89
N ASN A 256 -6.27 28.56 -11.46
CA ASN A 256 -6.70 27.20 -11.11
C ASN A 256 -6.66 26.24 -12.30
N GLU A 257 -7.03 26.67 -13.51
CA GLU A 257 -6.93 25.86 -14.73
C GLU A 257 -5.47 25.50 -15.04
N ARG A 258 -4.55 26.46 -14.94
CA ARG A 258 -3.11 26.22 -15.13
C ARG A 258 -2.54 25.24 -14.11
N ASP A 259 -2.87 25.43 -12.83
CA ASP A 259 -2.41 24.54 -11.76
C ASP A 259 -2.99 23.13 -11.91
N THR A 260 -4.24 23.03 -12.39
CA THR A 260 -4.89 21.74 -12.66
C THR A 260 -4.19 21.02 -13.80
N ILE A 261 -3.94 21.69 -14.93
CA ILE A 261 -3.20 21.13 -16.07
C ILE A 261 -1.79 20.71 -15.63
N PHE A 262 -1.11 21.55 -14.85
CA PHE A 262 0.20 21.22 -14.28
C PHE A 262 0.11 19.94 -13.44
N GLY A 263 -0.85 19.83 -12.53
CA GLY A 263 -1.09 18.62 -11.74
C GLY A 263 -1.38 17.36 -12.57
N ILE A 264 -2.14 17.48 -13.68
CA ILE A 264 -2.37 16.37 -14.63
C ILE A 264 -1.04 15.91 -15.23
N CYS A 265 -0.24 16.85 -15.74
CA CYS A 265 1.06 16.54 -16.34
C CYS A 265 2.00 15.85 -15.34
N MET A 266 2.06 16.36 -14.10
CA MET A 266 2.90 15.78 -13.06
C MET A 266 2.46 14.37 -12.68
N GLY A 267 1.16 14.16 -12.47
CA GLY A 267 0.60 12.83 -12.20
C GLY A 267 0.89 11.84 -13.34
N LEU A 268 0.74 12.25 -14.59
CA LEU A 268 1.00 11.40 -15.76
C LEU A 268 2.49 11.01 -15.89
N VAL A 269 3.40 11.97 -15.73
CA VAL A 269 4.85 11.69 -15.79
C VAL A 269 5.24 10.70 -14.69
N SER A 270 4.77 10.91 -13.45
CA SER A 270 5.06 9.99 -12.35
C SER A 270 4.42 8.61 -12.52
N LEU A 271 3.23 8.51 -13.13
CA LEU A 271 2.61 7.23 -13.50
C LEU A 271 3.49 6.45 -14.48
N ILE A 272 3.99 7.09 -15.53
CA ILE A 272 4.84 6.45 -16.54
C ILE A 272 6.14 5.95 -15.90
N VAL A 273 6.82 6.82 -15.13
CA VAL A 273 8.10 6.48 -14.48
C VAL A 273 7.93 5.34 -13.48
N SER A 274 6.91 5.41 -12.61
CA SER A 274 6.68 4.34 -11.63
C SER A 274 6.26 3.02 -12.28
N SER A 275 5.40 3.06 -13.31
CA SER A 275 5.04 1.84 -14.06
C SER A 275 6.27 1.18 -14.68
N PHE A 276 7.16 1.98 -15.26
CA PHE A 276 8.39 1.48 -15.87
C PHE A 276 9.30 0.77 -14.85
N PHE A 277 9.50 1.35 -13.66
CA PHE A 277 10.29 0.69 -12.61
C PHE A 277 9.62 -0.52 -11.98
N ILE A 278 8.30 -0.50 -11.82
CA ILE A 278 7.55 -1.68 -11.38
C ILE A 278 7.80 -2.84 -12.36
N LEU A 279 7.79 -2.59 -13.67
CA LEU A 279 8.07 -3.60 -14.69
C LEU A 279 9.53 -4.09 -14.66
N ILE A 280 10.50 -3.21 -14.37
CA ILE A 280 11.92 -3.60 -14.19
C ILE A 280 12.06 -4.55 -12.98
N HIS A 281 11.44 -4.24 -11.85
CA HIS A 281 11.51 -5.08 -10.64
C HIS A 281 10.87 -6.45 -10.81
N TYR A 282 9.91 -6.60 -11.73
CA TYR A 282 9.35 -7.91 -12.09
C TYR A 282 10.07 -8.57 -13.28
N ASP A 283 11.24 -8.06 -13.67
CA ASP A 283 12.08 -8.58 -14.75
C ASP A 283 11.39 -8.63 -16.14
N PHE A 284 10.34 -7.83 -16.35
CA PHE A 284 9.72 -7.67 -17.67
C PHE A 284 10.59 -6.82 -18.61
N ILE A 285 11.50 -6.01 -18.06
CA ILE A 285 12.41 -5.12 -18.80
C ILE A 285 13.82 -5.29 -18.24
N THR A 286 14.71 -5.93 -19.02
CA THR A 286 16.08 -6.28 -18.61
C THR A 286 17.14 -5.25 -19.01
N ILE A 287 16.74 -4.15 -19.67
CA ILE A 287 17.67 -3.14 -20.20
C ILE A 287 18.37 -2.37 -19.06
N ILE A 288 17.74 -2.30 -17.89
CA ILE A 288 18.23 -1.53 -16.73
C ILE A 288 18.34 -2.48 -15.53
N GLU A 289 19.50 -2.45 -14.88
CA GLU A 289 19.74 -3.18 -13.64
C GLU A 289 18.83 -2.65 -12.52
N GLU A 290 18.11 -3.56 -11.87
CA GLU A 290 17.37 -3.30 -10.65
C GLU A 290 18.30 -2.74 -9.56
N GLY A 291 17.88 -1.68 -8.85
CA GLY A 291 18.76 -1.03 -7.87
C GLY A 291 19.98 -0.35 -8.50
N GLY A 292 19.97 -0.12 -9.82
CA GLY A 292 21.01 0.60 -10.54
C GLY A 292 21.01 2.11 -10.26
N TRP A 293 22.03 2.82 -10.78
CA TRP A 293 22.13 4.28 -10.62
C TRP A 293 21.00 5.06 -11.30
N MET A 294 20.41 4.51 -12.36
CA MET A 294 19.27 5.11 -13.06
C MET A 294 18.04 5.25 -12.15
N GLU A 295 17.79 4.25 -11.30
CA GLU A 295 16.70 4.29 -10.31
C GLU A 295 16.91 5.42 -9.32
N LEU A 296 18.14 5.58 -8.82
CA LEU A 296 18.49 6.68 -7.93
C LEU A 296 18.28 8.03 -8.60
N TRP A 297 18.82 8.24 -9.81
CA TRP A 297 18.68 9.53 -10.52
C TRP A 297 17.22 9.88 -10.78
N LEU A 298 16.40 8.92 -11.21
CA LEU A 298 14.97 9.16 -11.43
C LEU A 298 14.22 9.39 -10.12
N SER A 299 14.59 8.72 -9.03
CA SER A 299 14.00 9.01 -7.71
C SER A 299 14.34 10.44 -7.23
N LEU A 300 15.59 10.90 -7.38
CA LEU A 300 16.00 12.26 -7.04
C LEU A 300 15.29 13.31 -7.90
N PHE A 301 15.12 13.01 -9.20
CA PHE A 301 14.33 13.83 -10.11
C PHE A 301 12.87 13.92 -9.67
N GLN A 302 12.24 12.80 -9.28
CA GLN A 302 10.88 12.80 -8.73
C GLN A 302 10.78 13.59 -7.42
N ILE A 303 11.76 13.49 -6.52
CA ILE A 303 11.80 14.30 -5.28
C ILE A 303 11.81 15.80 -5.61
N LEU A 304 12.67 16.23 -6.54
CA LEU A 304 12.75 17.63 -6.96
C LEU A 304 11.42 18.11 -7.55
N ILE A 305 10.88 17.32 -8.48
CA ILE A 305 9.61 17.62 -9.13
C ILE A 305 8.48 17.74 -8.11
N TRP A 306 8.31 16.75 -7.23
CA TRP A 306 7.22 16.75 -6.28
C TRP A 306 7.38 17.80 -5.19
N THR A 307 8.60 18.27 -4.92
CA THR A 307 8.83 19.45 -4.08
C THR A 307 8.23 20.70 -4.74
N ILE A 308 8.45 20.89 -6.04
CA ILE A 308 7.87 22.01 -6.81
C ILE A 308 6.35 21.83 -6.92
N THR A 309 5.88 20.61 -7.19
CA THR A 309 4.44 20.32 -7.28
C THR A 309 3.74 20.59 -5.95
N LEU A 310 4.31 20.17 -4.83
CA LEU A 310 3.79 20.50 -3.51
C LEU A 310 3.76 22.01 -3.30
N SER A 311 4.85 22.73 -3.57
CA SER A 311 4.90 24.18 -3.33
C SER A 311 3.87 24.96 -4.14
N VAL A 312 3.59 24.55 -5.39
CA VAL A 312 2.58 25.17 -6.25
C VAL A 312 1.17 24.73 -5.84
N LEU A 313 0.90 23.43 -5.83
CA LEU A 313 -0.47 22.93 -5.66
C LEU A 313 -0.98 23.13 -4.23
N THR A 314 -0.11 23.06 -3.22
CA THR A 314 -0.48 23.27 -1.81
C THR A 314 -0.18 24.68 -1.32
N ALA A 315 0.13 25.62 -2.22
CA ALA A 315 0.26 27.03 -1.88
C ALA A 315 -1.02 27.54 -1.18
N VAL A 316 -0.91 28.67 -0.49
CA VAL A 316 -2.10 29.43 -0.09
C VAL A 316 -2.90 29.70 -1.36
N ASP A 317 -4.17 29.32 -1.34
CA ASP A 317 -5.09 29.41 -2.48
C ASP A 317 -4.85 28.41 -3.63
N GLY A 318 -3.90 27.48 -3.49
CA GLY A 318 -3.66 26.40 -4.45
C GLY A 318 -4.76 25.33 -4.47
N ILE A 319 -4.87 24.61 -5.60
CA ILE A 319 -5.92 23.61 -5.84
C ILE A 319 -5.88 22.38 -4.89
N ALA A 320 -4.75 22.19 -4.20
CA ALA A 320 -4.53 21.14 -3.22
C ALA A 320 -4.32 21.70 -1.81
N ALA A 321 -4.67 22.97 -1.53
CA ALA A 321 -4.59 23.49 -0.17
C ALA A 321 -5.47 22.67 0.80
N THR A 322 -5.12 22.59 2.08
CA THR A 322 -5.98 21.95 3.11
C THR A 322 -6.65 22.97 4.02
N THR A 323 -6.15 24.21 4.01
CA THR A 323 -6.75 25.35 4.69
C THR A 323 -7.39 26.25 3.66
N SER A 324 -8.70 26.50 3.77
CA SER A 324 -9.31 27.63 3.07
C SER A 324 -8.62 28.90 3.58
N GLY A 325 -8.09 29.73 2.66
CA GLY A 325 -7.38 30.95 3.02
C GLY A 325 -8.16 31.81 4.03
N TYR A 326 -7.44 32.49 4.92
CA TYR A 326 -7.92 33.23 6.10
C TYR A 326 -8.91 34.38 5.82
N ASN A 327 -9.38 34.57 4.59
CA ASN A 327 -10.08 35.77 4.16
C ASN A 327 -11.59 35.78 4.39
N CYS A 328 -12.16 34.70 4.95
CA CYS A 328 -13.53 34.73 5.48
C CYS A 328 -13.56 34.42 6.99
N ALA A 329 -12.50 34.79 7.72
CA ALA A 329 -12.67 35.05 9.14
C ALA A 329 -13.72 36.16 9.27
N ILE A 330 -14.89 35.81 9.82
CA ILE A 330 -15.87 36.79 10.29
C ILE A 330 -15.05 37.77 11.13
N PRO A 331 -14.96 39.06 10.76
CA PRO A 331 -14.18 39.98 11.55
C PRO A 331 -14.72 39.89 12.98
N GLU A 332 -13.84 39.65 13.95
CA GLU A 332 -14.12 39.65 15.41
C GLU A 332 -14.69 41.01 15.90
N PHE A 333 -15.09 41.89 14.99
CA PHE A 333 -15.73 43.17 15.22
C PHE A 333 -17.14 43.06 15.83
N ILE A 334 -17.72 41.86 15.94
CA ILE A 334 -18.92 41.60 16.76
C ILE A 334 -18.56 40.94 18.10
N ASN A 335 -17.32 41.08 18.56
CA ASN A 335 -17.03 40.88 19.97
C ASN A 335 -17.28 42.19 20.73
N SER A 336 -18.50 42.28 21.25
CA SER A 336 -18.76 42.72 22.63
C SER A 336 -18.24 44.10 23.01
N ASN A 337 -19.06 45.15 22.82
CA ASN A 337 -19.42 46.11 23.90
C ASN A 337 -20.25 47.34 23.47
N TYR A 338 -20.58 47.56 22.18
CA TYR A 338 -21.15 48.85 21.78
C TYR A 338 -22.64 48.92 21.38
N MET A 339 -23.41 47.83 21.34
CA MET A 339 -24.85 47.91 21.00
C MET A 339 -25.73 47.10 21.94
N MET A 340 -25.77 47.51 23.20
CA MET A 340 -26.91 47.23 24.08
C MET A 340 -27.72 48.52 24.24
N SER A 341 -28.56 48.85 23.26
CA SER A 341 -29.69 49.78 23.47
C SER A 341 -30.68 49.75 22.28
N ASN A 342 -31.77 49.01 22.47
CA ASN A 342 -33.14 49.33 22.02
C ASN A 342 -33.64 49.04 20.58
N ASN A 343 -32.93 48.34 19.69
CA ASN A 343 -33.50 48.00 18.36
C ASN A 343 -33.36 46.51 17.97
N LEU A 344 -33.97 45.62 18.77
CA LEU A 344 -33.91 44.16 18.56
C LEU A 344 -34.79 43.66 17.40
N ASP A 345 -35.85 44.39 17.01
CA ASP A 345 -36.80 43.91 16.00
C ASP A 345 -36.38 44.19 14.54
N LEU A 346 -35.48 45.14 14.29
CA LEU A 346 -34.94 45.37 12.94
C LEU A 346 -33.83 44.38 12.57
N LEU A 347 -33.09 43.84 13.55
CA LEU A 347 -32.01 42.87 13.28
C LEU A 347 -32.55 41.50 12.86
N SER A 348 -33.80 41.12 13.17
CA SER A 348 -34.34 39.80 12.83
C SER A 348 -34.51 39.58 11.32
N ASN A 349 -34.72 40.64 10.53
CA ASN A 349 -34.85 40.54 9.08
C ASN A 349 -33.50 40.68 8.36
N ASP A 350 -32.55 41.44 8.92
CA ASP A 350 -31.20 41.53 8.37
C ASP A 350 -30.30 40.34 8.76
N LEU A 351 -30.50 39.69 9.92
CA LEU A 351 -29.75 38.46 10.25
C LEU A 351 -30.09 37.30 9.32
N LYS A 352 -31.30 37.26 8.75
CA LYS A 352 -31.65 36.29 7.69
C LYS A 352 -30.86 36.55 6.40
N ASN A 353 -30.44 37.79 6.17
CA ASN A 353 -29.56 38.14 5.05
C ASN A 353 -28.07 37.90 5.37
N VAL A 354 -27.67 37.87 6.65
CA VAL A 354 -26.31 37.52 7.11
C VAL A 354 -25.99 36.02 6.92
N ILE A 355 -26.99 35.17 6.66
CA ILE A 355 -26.79 33.77 6.28
C ILE A 355 -26.22 33.65 4.83
N ASN A 356 -26.34 34.70 4.01
CA ASN A 356 -25.43 34.88 2.89
C ASN A 356 -24.17 35.53 3.45
N CYS A 357 -23.07 34.79 3.59
CA CYS A 357 -21.77 35.36 3.92
C CYS A 357 -21.48 36.50 2.96
N THR A 358 -21.77 37.74 3.33
CA THR A 358 -21.44 38.96 2.60
C THR A 358 -20.40 39.71 3.43
N ILE A 359 -19.20 39.90 2.89
CA ILE A 359 -18.22 40.82 3.47
C ILE A 359 -18.66 42.23 3.10
N ILE A 360 -18.80 43.12 4.08
CA ILE A 360 -19.00 44.54 3.79
C ILE A 360 -17.64 45.15 3.46
N LYS A 361 -17.38 45.44 2.19
CA LYS A 361 -16.18 46.13 1.72
C LYS A 361 -16.57 47.53 1.26
N ASN A 362 -16.00 48.57 1.86
CA ASN A 362 -16.32 49.98 1.57
C ASN A 362 -17.82 50.33 1.69
N GLY A 363 -18.54 49.72 2.63
CA GLY A 363 -19.97 49.96 2.84
C GLY A 363 -20.90 49.25 1.85
N VAL A 364 -20.36 48.47 0.92
CA VAL A 364 -21.13 47.61 0.00
C VAL A 364 -21.02 46.17 0.50
N ALA A 365 -22.17 45.52 0.68
CA ALA A 365 -22.22 44.09 0.94
C ALA A 365 -21.80 43.35 -0.34
N GLU A 366 -20.55 42.91 -0.38
CA GLU A 366 -20.06 42.00 -1.40
C GLU A 366 -20.28 40.58 -0.89
N PRO A 367 -20.86 39.65 -1.67
CA PRO A 367 -20.86 38.24 -1.29
C PRO A 367 -19.40 37.84 -0.98
N CYS A 368 -19.13 37.35 0.24
CA CYS A 368 -17.89 36.68 0.58
C CYS A 368 -17.73 35.68 -0.56
N PRO A 369 -16.62 35.69 -1.31
CA PRO A 369 -16.28 34.60 -2.21
C PRO A 369 -15.90 33.37 -1.37
N LEU A 370 -16.73 33.05 -0.37
CA LEU A 370 -16.66 31.92 0.51
C LEU A 370 -17.33 30.80 -0.25
N GLN A 371 -16.56 30.27 -1.19
CA GLN A 371 -16.57 28.90 -1.66
C GLN A 371 -15.60 28.83 -2.85
N ARG A 372 -14.29 28.96 -2.59
CA ARG A 372 -13.37 28.14 -3.37
C ARG A 372 -13.72 26.70 -2.98
N LEU A 373 -14.63 26.10 -3.75
CA LEU A 373 -15.27 24.80 -3.50
C LEU A 373 -14.31 23.62 -3.74
N LEU A 374 -13.00 23.87 -3.80
CA LEU A 374 -12.04 23.02 -4.48
C LEU A 374 -10.62 22.98 -3.87
N PRO A 375 -10.41 22.91 -2.55
CA PRO A 375 -9.23 22.24 -2.02
C PRO A 375 -9.42 20.72 -2.14
N GLY A 376 -8.68 20.09 -3.06
CA GLY A 376 -8.69 18.65 -3.24
C GLY A 376 -7.87 17.95 -2.15
N SER A 377 -8.50 17.52 -1.05
CA SER A 377 -7.81 16.77 0.01
C SER A 377 -7.15 15.48 -0.51
N ASN A 378 -7.76 14.82 -1.50
CA ASN A 378 -7.16 13.72 -2.27
C ASN A 378 -5.86 14.15 -2.95
N LEU A 379 -5.89 15.30 -3.61
CA LEU A 379 -4.74 15.83 -4.32
C LEU A 379 -3.62 16.17 -3.33
N TYR A 380 -3.94 16.80 -2.20
CA TYR A 380 -2.97 17.08 -1.13
C TYR A 380 -2.29 15.81 -0.64
N PHE A 381 -3.09 14.82 -0.24
CA PHE A 381 -2.57 13.54 0.26
C PHE A 381 -1.74 12.82 -0.81
N ALA A 382 -2.22 12.78 -2.05
CA ALA A 382 -1.53 12.15 -3.17
C ALA A 382 -0.17 12.82 -3.44
N CYS A 383 -0.10 14.16 -3.44
CA CYS A 383 1.16 14.88 -3.59
C CYS A 383 2.18 14.51 -2.51
N TRP A 384 1.75 14.43 -1.24
CA TRP A 384 2.61 14.01 -0.13
C TRP A 384 3.01 12.54 -0.24
N CYS A 385 2.09 11.65 -0.61
CA CYS A 385 2.40 10.24 -0.86
C CYS A 385 3.45 10.07 -1.96
N CYS A 386 3.33 10.81 -3.07
CA CYS A 386 4.33 10.79 -4.14
C CYS A 386 5.70 11.29 -3.67
N MET A 387 5.73 12.39 -2.93
CA MET A 387 6.98 12.95 -2.39
C MET A 387 7.66 11.99 -1.40
N LEU A 388 6.91 11.48 -0.42
CA LEU A 388 7.44 10.58 0.61
C LEU A 388 7.83 9.21 0.05
N SER A 389 7.12 8.70 -0.95
CA SER A 389 7.52 7.47 -1.63
C SER A 389 8.79 7.66 -2.46
N ALA A 390 8.96 8.79 -3.16
CA ALA A 390 10.19 9.10 -3.88
C ALA A 390 11.40 9.20 -2.93
N LEU A 391 11.22 9.85 -1.77
CA LEU A 391 12.21 9.84 -0.68
C LEU A 391 12.50 8.43 -0.17
N GLY A 392 11.45 7.63 0.02
CA GLY A 392 11.56 6.23 0.44
C GLY A 392 12.38 5.37 -0.51
N ILE A 393 12.18 5.54 -1.83
CA ILE A 393 12.96 4.88 -2.88
C ILE A 393 14.44 5.24 -2.73
N ALA A 394 14.78 6.53 -2.66
CA ALA A 394 16.17 6.98 -2.55
C ALA A 394 16.86 6.46 -1.28
N LEU A 395 16.16 6.44 -0.14
CA LEU A 395 16.69 5.93 1.12
C LEU A 395 16.89 4.42 1.08
N LYS A 396 15.93 3.67 0.54
CA LYS A 396 16.01 2.21 0.45
C LYS A 396 16.98 1.72 -0.60
N TRP A 397 17.17 2.48 -1.68
CA TRP A 397 18.22 2.23 -2.65
C TRP A 397 19.60 2.23 -1.98
N LYS A 398 19.86 3.19 -1.07
CA LYS A 398 21.11 3.22 -0.30
C LYS A 398 21.25 1.99 0.61
N THR A 399 20.16 1.57 1.26
CA THR A 399 20.15 0.35 2.09
C THR A 399 20.43 -0.90 1.24
N ALA A 400 19.83 -1.00 0.06
CA ALA A 400 20.03 -2.11 -0.85
C ALA A 400 21.48 -2.20 -1.33
N LYS A 401 22.09 -1.08 -1.73
CA LYS A 401 23.53 -1.08 -2.09
C LYS A 401 24.42 -1.46 -0.92
N ALA A 402 24.16 -0.94 0.29
CA ALA A 402 24.93 -1.33 1.47
C ALA A 402 24.82 -2.83 1.78
N LEU A 403 23.64 -3.42 1.62
CA LEU A 403 23.41 -4.86 1.79
C LEU A 403 24.19 -5.67 0.75
N ASN A 404 24.14 -5.28 -0.52
CA ASN A 404 24.87 -5.98 -1.59
C ASN A 404 26.39 -5.91 -1.39
N PHE A 405 26.91 -4.77 -0.90
CA PHE A 405 28.32 -4.66 -0.54
C PHE A 405 28.69 -5.58 0.64
N ALA A 406 27.85 -5.67 1.67
CA ALA A 406 28.09 -6.57 2.79
C ALA A 406 28.04 -8.06 2.36
N GLN A 407 27.09 -8.43 1.50
CA GLN A 407 26.98 -9.78 0.94
C GLN A 407 28.18 -10.13 0.07
N ALA A 408 28.63 -9.21 -0.79
CA ALA A 408 29.83 -9.41 -1.61
C ALA A 408 31.09 -9.60 -0.76
N GLN A 409 31.22 -8.87 0.36
CA GLN A 409 32.32 -9.06 1.30
C GLN A 409 32.25 -10.41 2.03
N GLN A 410 31.05 -10.86 2.41
CA GLN A 410 30.86 -12.17 3.04
C GLN A 410 31.17 -13.32 2.08
N GLN A 411 30.77 -13.21 0.81
CA GLN A 411 31.10 -14.18 -0.23
C GLN A 411 32.62 -14.24 -0.47
N GLN A 412 33.27 -13.09 -0.60
CA GLN A 412 34.73 -13.05 -0.76
C GLN A 412 35.47 -13.67 0.45
N GLN A 413 35.01 -13.41 1.67
CA GLN A 413 35.59 -14.03 2.87
C GLN A 413 35.38 -15.55 2.90
N GLN A 414 34.26 -16.04 2.40
CA GLN A 414 33.98 -17.47 2.31
C GLN A 414 34.87 -18.13 1.25
N GLU A 415 35.07 -17.49 0.09
CA GLU A 415 35.98 -17.97 -0.97
C GLU A 415 37.44 -17.98 -0.50
N ASP A 416 37.89 -16.92 0.20
CA ASP A 416 39.25 -16.85 0.75
C ASP A 416 39.49 -17.92 1.83
N ALA A 417 38.47 -18.22 2.65
CA ALA A 417 38.54 -19.28 3.66
C ALA A 417 38.62 -20.67 3.02
N GLU A 418 37.81 -20.93 1.99
CA GLU A 418 37.84 -22.19 1.23
C GLU A 418 39.18 -22.38 0.50
N ALA A 419 39.72 -21.32 -0.10
CA ALA A 419 41.04 -21.35 -0.74
C ALA A 419 42.17 -21.66 0.26
N ALA A 420 42.10 -21.11 1.47
CA ALA A 420 43.07 -21.37 2.53
C ALA A 420 43.02 -22.83 3.04
N ASP A 421 41.82 -23.43 3.08
CA ASP A 421 41.66 -24.85 3.44
C ASP A 421 42.23 -25.77 2.35
N ILE A 422 42.04 -25.46 1.07
CA ILE A 422 42.65 -26.20 -0.05
C ILE A 422 44.18 -26.10 -0.02
N GLU A 423 44.74 -24.92 0.27
CA GLU A 423 46.21 -24.76 0.39
C GLU A 423 46.76 -25.54 1.59
N ARG A 424 45.98 -25.68 2.67
CA ARG A 424 46.35 -26.45 3.86
C ARG A 424 46.31 -27.95 3.65
N GLU A 425 45.34 -28.46 2.89
CA GLU A 425 45.31 -29.89 2.54
C GLU A 425 46.49 -30.28 1.64
N GLY A 426 47.08 -29.31 0.94
CA GLY A 426 48.21 -29.52 0.05
C GLY A 426 47.86 -30.51 -1.08
N PRO A 427 48.65 -30.57 -2.15
CA PRO A 427 48.66 -31.79 -2.93
C PRO A 427 49.09 -32.89 -1.95
N ASP A 428 48.24 -33.88 -1.71
CA ASP A 428 48.66 -35.16 -1.13
C ASP A 428 49.66 -35.74 -2.13
N VAL A 429 50.91 -35.29 -2.03
CA VAL A 429 52.03 -35.85 -2.76
C VAL A 429 52.19 -37.18 -2.08
N GLY A 430 51.42 -38.16 -2.56
CA GLY A 430 51.55 -39.55 -2.20
C GLY A 430 53.02 -39.88 -2.35
N TYR A 431 53.73 -39.81 -1.23
CA TYR A 431 55.05 -40.34 -1.11
C TYR A 431 54.77 -41.84 -1.20
N GLU A 432 54.82 -42.39 -2.41
CA GLU A 432 55.00 -43.82 -2.61
C GLU A 432 56.29 -44.12 -1.84
N GLY A 433 56.11 -44.53 -0.58
CA GLY A 433 57.18 -45.07 0.22
C GLY A 433 57.79 -46.22 -0.58
N PRO A 434 59.12 -46.36 -0.59
CA PRO A 434 59.75 -47.49 -1.25
C PRO A 434 59.09 -48.76 -0.70
N ASP A 435 58.46 -49.50 -1.61
CA ASP A 435 57.80 -50.78 -1.39
C ASP A 435 58.81 -51.74 -0.74
N ASP A 436 58.88 -51.73 0.58
CA ASP A 436 59.64 -52.67 1.38
C ASP A 436 58.82 -53.95 1.44
N GLY A 437 58.91 -54.71 0.35
CA GLY A 437 58.39 -56.06 0.23
C GLY A 437 58.83 -56.92 1.41
N TYR A 438 57.99 -56.99 2.43
CA TYR A 438 57.98 -58.04 3.41
C TYR A 438 57.07 -59.14 2.85
N ASP A 439 57.71 -60.12 2.21
CA ASP A 439 57.16 -61.44 1.96
C ASP A 439 56.79 -62.05 3.33
N ASP A 440 55.51 -61.95 3.69
CA ASP A 440 54.95 -62.63 4.86
C ASP A 440 54.65 -64.07 4.43
N ASP A 441 55.69 -64.91 4.50
CA ASP A 441 55.61 -66.37 4.43
C ASP A 441 54.71 -66.85 5.57
N ASN A 442 53.41 -66.99 5.29
CA ASN A 442 52.51 -67.79 6.11
C ASN A 442 52.82 -69.27 5.85
N ASP A 443 53.72 -69.79 6.69
CA ASP A 443 53.93 -71.20 6.90
C ASP A 443 52.62 -71.87 7.37
N ASP A 444 52.24 -72.90 6.60
CA ASP A 444 51.29 -73.93 6.96
C ASP A 444 51.69 -74.62 8.28
N GLU A 445 50.84 -74.59 9.31
CA GLU A 445 50.77 -75.70 10.29
C GLU A 445 49.31 -76.00 10.71
N ASN A 446 48.89 -77.20 10.28
CA ASN A 446 47.81 -78.11 10.75
C ASN A 446 46.36 -77.93 10.28
#